data_AF-A0A2D9TUD7-F1
#
_entry.id   AF-A0A2D9TUD7-F1
#
_cell.length_a   1.000
_cell.length_b   1.000
_cell.length_c   1.000
_cell.angle_alpha   90.00
_cell.angle_beta   90.00
_cell.angle_gamma   90.00
#
_symmetry.space_group_name_H-M   'P 1'
#
loop_
_entity.id
_entity.type
_entity.pdbx_description
1 polymer ?
#
loop_
_entity_poly.entity_id
_entity_poly.type
_entity_poly.pdbx_seq_one_letter_code
_entity_poly.pdbx_strand_id
1 'polypeptide(L)'
;MNICHPYIMTVRRKYYDQYMTYIDSAKKRGRRRKSTWNLILLPITISLVGAFYWSFFIINELLHTFIYAEESFEIDDSHTIGPILASIAPLFAALPLGMLLGNLVVRQIPPARRALDAEAHGHPGTGYTQSQRAIFKLAVILVPVSFGVAMLGILMPWV
;
A
#
# COMPACT_ATOMS: atom_id res chain seq x y z
N MET A 1 43.63 -5.53 -17.88
CA MET A 1 42.90 -5.82 -19.13
C MET A 1 41.52 -6.33 -18.73
N ASN A 2 40.51 -5.45 -18.66
CA ASN A 2 39.16 -5.81 -18.19
C ASN A 2 38.39 -6.50 -19.32
N ILE A 3 38.34 -7.83 -19.26
CA ILE A 3 37.55 -8.66 -20.18
C ILE A 3 36.09 -8.53 -19.75
N CYS A 4 35.40 -7.48 -20.23
CA CYS A 4 33.95 -7.44 -20.16
C CYS A 4 33.40 -8.54 -21.06
N HIS A 5 33.00 -9.65 -20.45
CA HIS A 5 32.39 -10.78 -21.15
C HIS A 5 31.16 -10.28 -21.95
N PRO A 6 31.03 -10.56 -23.26
CA PRO A 6 29.97 -10.02 -24.12
C PRO A 6 28.55 -10.34 -23.60
N TYR A 7 28.41 -11.41 -22.82
CA TYR A 7 27.18 -11.81 -22.14
C TYR A 7 26.72 -10.81 -21.05
N ILE A 8 27.65 -10.16 -20.36
CA ILE A 8 27.33 -9.17 -19.32
C ILE A 8 26.81 -7.87 -19.96
N MET A 9 27.33 -7.49 -21.13
CA MET A 9 26.88 -6.29 -21.84
C MET A 9 25.47 -6.44 -22.41
N THR A 10 25.11 -7.61 -22.94
CA THR A 10 23.76 -7.85 -23.50
C THR A 10 22.69 -7.89 -22.41
N VAL A 11 22.99 -8.53 -21.27
CA VAL A 11 22.08 -8.57 -20.11
C VAL A 11 21.87 -7.17 -19.54
N ARG A 12 22.94 -6.40 -19.33
CA ARG A 12 22.86 -5.01 -18.83
C ARG A 12 22.03 -4.11 -19.76
N ARG A 13 22.21 -4.26 -21.08
CA ARG A 13 21.46 -3.50 -22.08
C ARG A 13 19.96 -3.81 -22.03
N LYS A 14 19.59 -5.09 -21.93
CA LYS A 14 18.19 -5.51 -21.83
C LYS A 14 17.48 -4.92 -20.60
N TYR A 15 18.12 -4.97 -19.43
CA TYR A 15 17.56 -4.37 -18.21
C TYR A 15 17.46 -2.84 -18.30
N TYR A 16 18.47 -2.19 -18.89
CA TYR A 16 18.47 -0.74 -19.09
C TYR A 16 17.34 -0.30 -20.05
N ASP A 17 17.18 -0.99 -21.18
CA ASP A 17 16.13 -0.69 -22.15
C ASP A 17 14.73 -0.89 -21.55
N GLN A 18 14.54 -1.95 -20.74
CA GLN A 18 13.30 -2.19 -20.02
C GLN A 18 13.02 -1.09 -18.98
N TYR A 19 14.04 -0.67 -18.22
CA TYR A 19 13.94 0.42 -17.25
C TYR A 19 13.58 1.75 -17.92
N MET A 20 14.29 2.13 -18.98
CA MET A 20 14.01 3.37 -19.73
C MET A 20 12.60 3.35 -20.34
N THR A 21 12.17 2.21 -20.89
CA THR A 21 10.81 2.03 -21.39
C THR A 21 9.75 2.21 -20.29
N TYR A 22 10.02 1.70 -19.08
CA TYR A 22 9.14 1.88 -17.93
C TYR A 22 9.06 3.35 -17.50
N ILE A 23 10.21 4.03 -17.39
CA ILE A 23 10.29 5.44 -17.00
C ILE A 23 9.58 6.33 -18.02
N ASP A 24 9.77 6.09 -19.31
CA ASP A 24 9.12 6.86 -20.37
C ASP A 24 7.60 6.63 -20.39
N SER A 25 7.17 5.39 -20.14
CA SER A 25 5.76 5.06 -19.97
C SER A 25 5.18 5.74 -18.72
N ALA A 26 5.94 5.83 -17.62
CA ALA A 26 5.55 6.53 -16.40
C ALA A 26 5.44 8.04 -16.62
N LYS A 27 6.40 8.66 -17.32
CA LYS A 27 6.34 10.08 -17.71
C LYS A 27 5.13 10.38 -18.59
N LYS A 28 4.85 9.51 -19.58
CA LYS A 28 3.65 9.63 -20.42
C LYS A 28 2.36 9.54 -19.59
N ARG A 29 2.27 8.62 -18.62
CA ARG A 29 1.14 8.54 -17.67
C ARG A 29 0.99 9.82 -16.85
N GLY A 30 2.08 10.34 -16.28
CA GLY A 30 2.06 11.56 -15.46
C GLY A 30 1.62 12.80 -16.25
N ARG A 31 1.97 12.89 -17.53
CA ARG A 31 1.52 13.99 -18.41
C ARG A 31 0.02 13.94 -18.71
N ARG A 32 -0.61 12.76 -18.65
CA ARG A 32 -2.05 12.57 -18.93
C ARG A 32 -2.92 12.80 -17.71
N ARG A 33 -2.47 12.36 -16.53
CA ARG A 33 -3.20 12.44 -15.26
C ARG A 33 -3.10 13.83 -14.65
N LYS A 34 -3.74 14.82 -15.28
CA LYS A 34 -3.70 16.23 -14.85
C LYS A 34 -4.98 16.73 -14.21
N SER A 35 -6.05 15.93 -14.16
CA SER A 35 -7.27 16.42 -13.53
C SER A 35 -7.05 16.70 -12.04
N THR A 36 -7.58 17.84 -11.60
CA THR A 36 -7.62 18.25 -10.18
C THR A 36 -8.28 17.18 -9.30
N TRP A 37 -9.10 16.28 -9.88
CA TRP A 37 -9.72 15.16 -9.19
C TRP A 37 -8.72 14.12 -8.67
N ASN A 38 -7.55 13.96 -9.30
CA ASN A 38 -6.48 13.14 -8.73
C ASN A 38 -5.91 13.74 -7.42
N LEU A 39 -5.99 15.06 -7.23
CA LEU A 39 -5.58 15.69 -5.97
C LEU A 39 -6.56 15.40 -4.83
N ILE A 40 -7.82 15.10 -5.13
CA ILE A 40 -8.82 14.70 -4.12
C ILE A 40 -8.67 13.22 -3.74
N LEU A 41 -8.20 12.39 -4.68
CA LEU A 41 -7.94 10.97 -4.41
C LEU A 41 -6.89 10.77 -3.32
N LEU A 42 -5.80 11.55 -3.33
CA LEU A 42 -4.73 11.44 -2.34
C LEU A 42 -5.19 11.65 -0.89
N PRO A 43 -5.82 12.78 -0.50
CA PRO A 43 -6.25 13.00 0.87
C PRO A 43 -7.31 11.99 1.30
N ILE A 44 -8.26 11.62 0.42
CA ILE A 44 -9.26 10.61 0.77
C ILE A 44 -8.60 9.26 1.04
N THR A 45 -7.70 8.81 0.17
CA THR A 45 -7.00 7.54 0.36
C THR A 45 -6.10 7.57 1.60
N ILE A 46 -5.33 8.63 1.82
CA ILE A 46 -4.46 8.77 2.99
C ILE A 46 -5.29 8.75 4.28
N SER A 47 -6.39 9.51 4.33
CA SER A 47 -7.29 9.52 5.49
C SER A 47 -7.88 8.14 5.77
N LEU A 48 -8.29 7.39 4.74
CA LEU A 48 -8.83 6.05 4.91
C LEU A 48 -7.76 5.04 5.34
N VAL A 49 -6.54 5.12 4.80
CA VAL A 49 -5.41 4.30 5.28
C VAL A 49 -5.14 4.59 6.76
N GLY A 50 -5.09 5.88 7.15
CA GLY A 50 -4.92 6.29 8.54
C GLY A 50 -6.04 5.77 9.45
N ALA A 51 -7.30 5.84 9.00
CA ALA A 51 -8.45 5.33 9.75
C ALA A 51 -8.41 3.81 9.97
N PHE A 52 -8.07 3.04 8.93
CA PHE A 52 -7.89 1.59 9.05
C PHE A 52 -6.72 1.25 9.97
N TYR A 53 -5.58 1.92 9.80
CA TYR A 53 -4.42 1.71 10.65
C TYR A 53 -4.74 1.97 12.11
N TRP A 54 -5.36 3.11 12.41
CA TRP A 54 -5.73 3.49 13.77
C TRP A 54 -6.72 2.50 14.40
N SER A 55 -7.68 2.03 13.60
CA SER A 55 -8.64 1.02 14.05
C SER A 55 -7.95 -0.31 14.39
N PHE A 56 -7.01 -0.77 13.55
CA PHE A 56 -6.24 -1.98 13.83
C PHE A 56 -5.30 -1.81 15.02
N PHE A 57 -4.69 -0.64 15.19
CA PHE A 57 -3.85 -0.34 16.33
C PHE A 57 -4.65 -0.48 17.65
N ILE A 58 -5.82 0.16 17.74
CA ILE A 58 -6.72 0.05 18.91
C ILE A 58 -7.13 -1.41 19.14
N ILE A 59 -7.52 -2.13 18.08
CA ILE A 59 -7.92 -3.54 18.21
C ILE A 59 -6.77 -4.39 18.76
N ASN A 60 -5.55 -4.18 18.28
CA ASN A 60 -4.38 -4.93 18.72
C ASN A 60 -4.02 -4.61 20.17
N GLU A 61 -4.07 -3.33 20.56
CA GLU A 61 -3.85 -2.89 21.94
C GLU A 61 -4.87 -3.48 22.90
N LEU A 62 -6.15 -3.46 22.53
CA LEU A 62 -7.22 -4.10 23.29
C LEU A 62 -6.95 -5.61 23.43
N LEU A 63 -6.67 -6.31 22.32
CA LEU A 63 -6.39 -7.75 22.34
C LEU A 63 -5.18 -8.10 23.19
N HIS A 64 -4.12 -7.30 23.14
CA HIS A 64 -2.92 -7.52 23.96
C HIS A 64 -3.24 -7.33 25.45
N THR A 65 -3.92 -6.24 25.81
CA THR A 65 -4.35 -5.96 27.20
C THR A 65 -5.27 -7.06 27.75
N PHE A 66 -6.06 -7.72 26.90
CA PHE A 66 -6.88 -8.87 27.29
C PHE A 66 -6.05 -10.13 27.62
N ILE A 67 -4.85 -10.29 27.04
CA ILE A 67 -3.97 -11.44 27.24
C ILE A 67 -2.98 -11.17 28.39
N TYR A 68 -2.36 -9.99 28.35
CA TYR A 68 -1.42 -9.50 29.35
C TYR A 68 -2.12 -8.41 30.15
N ALA A 69 -2.86 -8.83 31.18
CA ALA A 69 -3.48 -7.88 32.09
C ALA A 69 -2.39 -6.96 32.68
N GLU A 70 -2.54 -5.65 32.48
CA GLU A 70 -1.65 -4.57 32.94
C GLU A 70 -0.47 -4.18 32.03
N GLU A 71 -0.26 -4.82 30.87
CA GLU A 71 0.70 -4.33 29.86
C GLU A 71 0.00 -3.41 28.84
N SER A 72 0.50 -2.18 28.68
CA SER A 72 0.03 -1.22 27.69
C SER A 72 1.14 -0.80 26.73
N PHE A 73 0.79 -0.23 25.59
CA PHE A 73 1.80 0.21 24.63
C PHE A 73 2.54 1.43 25.17
N GLU A 74 3.77 1.23 25.64
CA GLU A 74 4.66 2.32 26.07
C GLU A 74 5.89 2.39 25.16
N ILE A 75 6.14 3.57 24.59
CA ILE A 75 7.24 3.78 23.63
C ILE A 75 8.60 3.70 24.35
N ASP A 76 8.67 4.18 25.60
CA ASP A 76 9.93 4.25 26.36
C ASP A 76 10.34 2.91 27.00
N ASP A 77 9.38 2.06 27.38
CA ASP A 77 9.64 0.80 28.08
C ASP A 77 9.65 -0.44 27.15
N SER A 78 9.41 -0.24 25.85
CA SER A 78 9.41 -1.33 24.86
C SER A 78 10.83 -1.85 24.55
N HIS A 79 11.24 -2.91 25.24
CA HIS A 79 12.53 -3.59 24.99
C HIS A 79 12.39 -4.82 24.07
N THR A 80 11.17 -5.21 23.71
CA THR A 80 10.89 -6.41 22.92
C THR A 80 10.45 -6.08 21.49
N ILE A 81 10.51 -7.07 20.60
CA ILE A 81 10.05 -6.92 19.21
C ILE A 81 8.52 -6.97 19.07
N GLY A 82 7.80 -7.40 20.12
CA GLY A 82 6.35 -7.58 20.12
C GLY A 82 5.57 -6.31 19.73
N PRO A 83 5.81 -5.17 20.42
CA PRO A 83 5.16 -3.89 20.12
C PRO A 83 5.42 -3.43 18.68
N ILE A 84 6.61 -3.67 18.15
CA ILE A 84 6.99 -3.29 16.78
C ILE A 84 6.17 -4.11 15.77
N LEU A 85 6.05 -5.42 15.98
CA LEU A 85 5.27 -6.30 15.10
C LEU A 85 3.78 -5.97 15.18
N ALA A 86 3.26 -5.73 16.38
CA ALA A 86 1.85 -5.40 16.61
C ALA A 86 1.45 -4.02 16.07
N SER A 87 2.37 -3.04 16.03
CA SER A 87 2.11 -1.69 15.53
C SER A 87 2.40 -1.52 14.03
N ILE A 88 3.53 -2.03 13.53
CA ILE A 88 3.92 -1.82 12.13
C ILE A 88 3.18 -2.76 11.19
N ALA A 89 2.97 -4.03 11.57
CA ALA A 89 2.37 -5.00 10.66
C ALA A 89 0.98 -4.56 10.15
N PRO A 90 0.06 -4.03 10.98
CA PRO A 90 -1.25 -3.55 10.53
C PRO A 90 -1.23 -2.47 9.46
N LEU A 91 -0.16 -1.67 9.36
CA LEU A 91 -0.02 -0.67 8.29
C LEU A 91 -0.09 -1.32 6.90
N PHE A 92 0.49 -2.52 6.77
CA PHE A 92 0.45 -3.28 5.53
C PHE A 92 -0.96 -3.79 5.20
N ALA A 93 -1.82 -4.09 6.18
CA ALA A 93 -3.23 -4.37 5.91
C ALA A 93 -4.01 -3.09 5.58
N ALA A 94 -3.72 -1.98 6.26
CA ALA A 94 -4.42 -0.71 6.10
C ALA A 94 -4.23 -0.10 4.70
N LEU A 95 -3.03 -0.20 4.12
CA LEU A 95 -2.70 0.33 2.80
C LEU A 95 -3.66 -0.13 1.69
N PRO A 96 -3.76 -1.43 1.36
CA PRO A 96 -4.63 -1.88 0.29
C PRO A 96 -6.11 -1.64 0.61
N LEU A 97 -6.54 -1.77 1.87
CA LEU A 97 -7.93 -1.52 2.27
C LEU A 97 -8.33 -0.06 2.09
N GLY A 98 -7.49 0.87 2.53
CA GLY A 98 -7.69 2.31 2.33
C GLY A 98 -7.65 2.70 0.85
N MET A 99 -6.80 2.06 0.05
CA MET A 99 -6.76 2.28 -1.41
C MET A 99 -7.99 1.74 -2.14
N LEU A 100 -8.49 0.55 -1.79
CA LEU A 100 -9.72 -0.02 -2.35
C LEU A 100 -10.91 0.90 -2.05
N LEU A 101 -11.07 1.28 -0.78
CA LEU A 101 -12.18 2.09 -0.32
C LEU A 101 -12.06 3.54 -0.81
N GLY A 102 -10.87 4.13 -0.84
CA GLY A 102 -10.67 5.49 -1.36
C GLY A 102 -11.02 5.61 -2.83
N ASN A 103 -10.61 4.64 -3.65
CA ASN A 103 -11.03 4.58 -5.05
C ASN A 103 -12.54 4.41 -5.20
N LEU A 104 -13.18 3.63 -4.32
CA LEU A 104 -14.63 3.46 -4.31
C LEU A 104 -15.35 4.78 -3.97
N VAL A 105 -14.92 5.46 -2.90
CA VAL A 105 -15.48 6.75 -2.45
C VAL A 105 -15.35 7.80 -3.55
N VAL A 106 -14.17 7.95 -4.16
CA VAL A 106 -13.97 8.92 -5.25
C VAL A 106 -14.83 8.58 -6.47
N ARG A 107 -15.03 7.30 -6.76
CA ARG A 107 -15.92 6.88 -7.87
C ARG A 107 -17.38 7.26 -7.64
N GLN A 108 -17.82 7.40 -6.38
CA GLN A 108 -19.19 7.86 -6.09
C GLN A 108 -19.39 9.34 -6.39
N ILE A 109 -18.33 10.13 -6.50
CA ILE A 109 -18.39 11.54 -6.90
C ILE A 109 -18.53 11.58 -8.43
N PRO A 110 -19.72 11.88 -9.00
CA PRO A 110 -19.96 11.78 -10.44
C PRO A 110 -18.99 12.59 -11.32
N PRO A 111 -18.62 13.85 -10.99
CA PRO A 111 -17.65 14.59 -11.80
C PRO A 111 -16.24 13.98 -11.73
N ALA A 112 -15.82 13.47 -10.58
CA ALA A 112 -14.54 12.78 -10.43
C ALA A 112 -14.50 11.50 -11.26
N ARG A 113 -15.58 10.69 -11.22
CA ARG A 113 -15.70 9.48 -12.03
C ARG A 113 -15.54 9.77 -13.53
N ARG A 114 -16.27 10.77 -14.04
CA ARG A 114 -16.20 11.14 -15.47
C ARG A 114 -14.79 11.59 -15.87
N ALA A 115 -14.12 12.39 -15.04
CA ALA A 115 -12.76 12.85 -15.31
C ALA A 115 -11.76 11.68 -15.33
N LEU A 116 -11.84 10.78 -14.35
CA LEU A 116 -10.96 9.61 -14.25
C LEU A 116 -11.20 8.58 -15.37
N ASP A 117 -12.45 8.34 -15.74
CA ASP A 117 -12.80 7.46 -16.85
C ASP A 117 -12.33 8.04 -18.20
N ALA A 118 -12.42 9.36 -18.39
CA ALA A 118 -11.89 10.04 -19.57
C ALA A 118 -10.36 9.95 -19.65
N GLU A 119 -9.65 10.11 -18.53
CA GLU A 119 -8.18 9.93 -18.46
C GLU A 119 -7.74 8.48 -18.73
N ALA A 120 -8.59 7.50 -18.40
CA ALA A 120 -8.33 6.08 -18.64
C ALA A 120 -8.71 5.62 -20.06
N HIS A 121 -9.48 6.41 -20.81
CA HIS A 121 -9.93 6.06 -22.14
C HIS A 121 -8.75 5.93 -23.12
N GLY A 122 -8.74 4.88 -23.96
CA GLY A 122 -7.65 4.61 -24.90
C GLY A 122 -6.37 4.03 -24.28
N HIS A 123 -6.36 3.71 -22.98
CA HIS A 123 -5.20 3.15 -22.29
C HIS A 123 -5.55 1.84 -21.54
N PRO A 124 -5.28 0.67 -22.16
CA PRO A 124 -5.50 -0.62 -21.49
C PRO A 124 -4.58 -0.73 -20.26
N GLY A 125 -5.11 -1.28 -19.17
CA GLY A 125 -4.39 -1.43 -17.89
C GLY A 125 -4.66 -0.31 -16.88
N THR A 126 -5.31 0.79 -17.27
CA THR A 126 -5.48 1.98 -16.39
C THR A 126 -6.91 2.26 -15.95
N GLY A 127 -7.86 1.39 -16.30
CA GLY A 127 -9.26 1.54 -15.90
C GLY A 127 -9.51 1.18 -14.44
N TYR A 128 -10.59 1.70 -13.86
CA TYR A 128 -10.98 1.46 -12.47
C TYR A 128 -11.02 -0.02 -12.10
N THR A 129 -11.71 -0.86 -12.88
CA THR A 129 -11.89 -2.28 -12.58
C THR A 129 -10.56 -3.02 -12.54
N GLN A 130 -9.64 -2.66 -13.43
CA GLN A 130 -8.31 -3.27 -13.48
C GLN A 130 -7.45 -2.83 -12.29
N SER A 131 -7.50 -1.54 -11.94
CA SER A 131 -6.85 -0.99 -10.74
C SER A 131 -7.36 -1.67 -9.46
N GLN A 132 -8.68 -1.72 -9.27
CA GLN A 132 -9.32 -2.38 -8.13
C GLN A 132 -8.96 -3.86 -8.05
N ARG A 133 -8.96 -4.59 -9.18
CA ARG A 133 -8.57 -6.00 -9.21
C ARG A 133 -7.09 -6.19 -8.83
N ALA A 134 -6.21 -5.29 -9.26
CA ALA A 134 -4.79 -5.35 -8.90
C ALA A 134 -4.56 -5.09 -7.40
N ILE A 135 -5.23 -4.07 -6.85
CA ILE A 135 -5.17 -3.78 -5.40
C ILE A 135 -5.81 -4.91 -4.60
N PHE A 136 -6.92 -5.47 -5.06
CA PHE A 136 -7.59 -6.59 -4.39
C PHE A 136 -6.70 -7.84 -4.34
N LYS A 137 -6.00 -8.18 -5.43
CA LYS A 137 -5.01 -9.27 -5.43
C LYS A 137 -3.91 -9.04 -4.39
N LEU A 138 -3.45 -7.80 -4.25
CA LEU A 138 -2.49 -7.44 -3.21
C LEU A 138 -3.13 -7.60 -1.82
N ALA A 139 -4.36 -7.12 -1.63
CA ALA A 139 -5.09 -7.20 -0.36
C ALA A 139 -5.26 -8.64 0.13
N VAL A 140 -5.63 -9.56 -0.76
CA VAL A 140 -5.84 -10.99 -0.45
C VAL A 140 -4.60 -11.66 0.14
N ILE A 141 -3.40 -11.16 -0.17
CA ILE A 141 -2.14 -11.67 0.37
C ILE A 141 -1.68 -10.83 1.56
N LEU A 142 -1.64 -9.52 1.39
CA LEU A 142 -1.01 -8.59 2.32
C LEU A 142 -1.80 -8.50 3.64
N VAL A 143 -3.14 -8.51 3.57
CA VAL A 143 -4.01 -8.43 4.74
C VAL A 143 -3.84 -9.64 5.68
N PRO A 144 -3.99 -10.90 5.24
CA PRO A 144 -3.82 -12.04 6.14
C PRO A 144 -2.39 -12.18 6.66
N VAL A 145 -1.37 -11.90 5.83
CA VAL A 145 0.04 -11.93 6.28
C VAL A 145 0.27 -10.87 7.35
N SER A 146 -0.20 -9.65 7.13
CA SER A 146 -0.12 -8.54 8.09
C SER A 146 -0.78 -8.90 9.42
N PHE A 147 -2.00 -9.44 9.40
CA PHE A 147 -2.68 -9.88 10.61
C PHE A 147 -1.96 -11.03 11.31
N GLY A 148 -1.40 -12.00 10.57
CA GLY A 148 -0.61 -13.08 11.15
C GLY A 148 0.63 -12.58 11.88
N VAL A 149 1.37 -11.63 11.27
CA VAL A 149 2.53 -11.00 11.91
C VAL A 149 2.12 -10.15 13.11
N ALA A 150 1.02 -9.39 13.01
CA ALA A 150 0.51 -8.60 14.12
C ALA A 150 0.12 -9.50 15.31
N MET A 151 -0.52 -10.64 15.05
CA MET A 151 -0.90 -11.61 16.09
C MET A 151 0.33 -12.17 16.81
N LEU A 152 1.41 -12.48 16.09
CA LEU A 152 2.67 -12.88 16.72
C LEU A 152 3.21 -11.78 17.64
N GLY A 153 3.09 -10.50 17.26
CA GLY A 153 3.48 -9.37 18.11
C GLY A 153 2.59 -9.19 19.34
N ILE A 154 1.28 -9.42 19.21
CA ILE A 154 0.31 -9.35 20.31
C ILE A 154 0.57 -10.45 21.35
N LEU A 155 0.99 -11.63 20.91
CA LEU A 155 1.29 -12.79 21.77
C LEU A 155 2.67 -12.75 22.43
N MET A 156 3.46 -11.71 22.17
CA MET A 156 4.74 -11.50 22.84
C MET A 156 4.56 -10.49 23.97
N PRO A 157 5.27 -10.64 25.10
CA PRO A 157 5.29 -9.63 26.15
C PRO A 157 5.92 -8.34 25.61
N TRP A 158 5.37 -7.21 26.02
CA TRP A 158 5.80 -5.88 25.56
C TRP A 158 6.82 -5.24 26.50
N VAL A 159 6.96 -5.80 27.71
CA VAL A 159 7.91 -5.43 28.77
C VAL A 159 8.91 -6.57 29.03
#